data_AF-A0A3D4WAL8-F1
#
_entry.id   AF-A0A3D4WAL8-F1
#
_cell.length_a   1.000
_cell.length_b   1.000
_cell.length_c   1.000
_cell.angle_alpha   90.00
_cell.angle_beta   90.00
_cell.angle_gamma   90.00
#
_symmetry.space_group_name_H-M   'P 1'
#
loop_
_entity.id
_entity.type
_entity.pdbx_description
1 polymer ?
#
loop_
_entity_poly.entity_id
_entity_poly.type
_entity_poly.pdbx_seq_one_letter_code
_entity_poly.pdbx_strand_id
1 'polypeptide(L)'
;MKRIYLTVALLLLTICLFAQQSGKQMPIKVDFREGLIVFTIPPPYHTPNIRPMAVPGFVTSMRTMVMQQYSPSKDEMLRVLEERTANLPVAADNEARLSFAKDVALYVYISNNNTSKLPEKARQAIETWINAPETYAIRTQIGLVKDYIMFGDLLTDKGDPK
;
A
#
# COMPACT_ATOMS: atom_id res chain seq x y z
N MET A 1 -38.39 -45.15 21.91
CA MET A 1 -38.50 -43.74 22.36
C MET A 1 -37.18 -43.15 22.89
N LYS A 2 -36.48 -43.76 23.86
CA LYS A 2 -35.21 -43.23 24.43
C LYS A 2 -34.11 -42.90 23.40
N ARG A 3 -33.96 -43.68 22.32
CA ARG A 3 -32.94 -43.46 21.27
C ARG A 3 -33.22 -42.22 20.41
N ILE A 4 -34.49 -41.85 20.21
CA ILE A 4 -34.89 -40.69 19.39
C ILE A 4 -34.55 -39.39 20.13
N TYR A 5 -34.81 -39.34 21.44
CA TYR A 5 -34.43 -38.19 22.27
C TYR A 5 -32.91 -37.98 22.31
N LEU A 6 -32.13 -39.07 22.33
CA LEU A 6 -30.67 -39.00 22.29
C LEU A 6 -30.18 -38.40 20.95
N THR A 7 -30.73 -38.85 19.82
CA THR A 7 -30.38 -38.29 18.50
C THR A 7 -30.80 -36.84 18.35
N VAL A 8 -31.96 -36.44 18.86
CA VAL A 8 -32.42 -35.04 18.80
C VAL A 8 -31.57 -34.14 19.70
N ALA A 9 -31.20 -34.61 20.90
CA ALA A 9 -30.31 -33.88 21.80
C ALA A 9 -28.91 -33.71 21.21
N LEU A 10 -28.35 -34.75 20.57
CA LEU A 10 -27.03 -34.69 19.92
C LEU A 10 -27.04 -33.70 18.74
N LEU A 11 -28.12 -33.71 17.96
CA LEU A 11 -28.27 -32.83 16.79
C LEU A 11 -28.46 -31.36 17.21
N LEU A 12 -29.23 -31.10 18.28
CA LEU A 12 -29.33 -29.77 18.90
C LEU A 12 -27.99 -29.29 19.47
N LEU A 13 -27.22 -30.17 20.13
CA LEU A 13 -25.90 -29.83 20.65
C LEU A 13 -24.91 -29.43 19.54
N THR A 14 -24.92 -30.14 18.42
CA THR A 14 -24.10 -29.76 17.26
C THR A 14 -24.50 -28.40 16.68
N ILE A 15 -25.80 -28.09 16.60
CA ILE A 15 -26.28 -26.78 16.10
C ILE A 15 -25.87 -25.65 17.06
N CYS A 16 -25.98 -25.85 18.38
CA CYS A 16 -25.53 -24.87 19.37
C CYS A 16 -24.01 -24.64 19.33
N LEU A 17 -23.21 -25.69 19.11
CA LEU A 17 -21.76 -25.59 18.96
C LEU A 17 -21.35 -24.82 17.70
N PHE A 18 -22.07 -24.98 16.58
CA PHE A 18 -21.86 -24.18 15.37
C PHE A 18 -22.28 -22.71 15.56
N ALA A 19 -23.33 -22.43 16.33
CA ALA A 19 -23.73 -21.06 16.66
C ALA A 19 -22.74 -20.33 17.57
N GLN A 20 -21.95 -21.09 18.35
CA GLN A 20 -20.86 -20.58 19.19
C GLN A 20 -19.50 -20.47 18.47
N GLN A 21 -19.45 -20.61 17.14
CA GLN A 21 -18.27 -20.18 16.39
C GLN A 21 -18.08 -18.69 16.62
N SER A 22 -17.15 -18.40 17.54
CA SER A 22 -16.51 -17.13 17.83
C SER A 22 -16.79 -16.13 16.73
N GLY A 23 -17.72 -15.20 16.99
CA GLY A 23 -17.92 -14.06 16.12
C GLY A 23 -16.56 -13.41 15.95
N LYS A 24 -15.97 -13.55 14.75
CA LYS A 24 -14.65 -12.99 14.44
C LYS A 24 -14.69 -11.53 14.85
N GLN A 25 -13.90 -11.17 15.85
CA GLN A 25 -13.80 -9.79 16.31
C GLN A 25 -13.36 -8.97 15.10
N MET A 26 -14.24 -8.06 14.64
CA MET A 26 -13.89 -7.18 13.55
C MET A 26 -12.82 -6.21 14.07
N PRO A 27 -11.69 -6.06 13.37
CA PRO A 27 -10.64 -5.13 13.79
C PRO A 27 -11.12 -3.70 13.53
N ILE A 28 -11.93 -3.16 14.44
CA ILE A 28 -12.42 -1.79 14.42
C ILE A 28 -11.37 -0.92 15.10
N LYS A 29 -10.84 0.08 14.41
CA LYS A 29 -10.04 1.13 15.06
C LYS A 29 -10.98 2.17 15.66
N VAL A 30 -10.68 2.63 16.86
CA VAL A 30 -11.49 3.61 17.60
C VAL A 30 -10.63 4.81 17.91
N ASP A 31 -11.04 5.98 17.45
CA ASP A 31 -10.39 7.27 17.74
C ASP A 31 -11.36 8.21 18.46
N PHE A 32 -10.83 9.07 19.32
CA PHE A 32 -11.59 10.11 20.02
C PHE A 32 -11.20 11.48 19.48
N ARG A 33 -12.18 12.28 19.03
CA ARG A 33 -11.95 13.63 18.48
C ARG A 33 -13.03 14.58 18.96
N GLU A 34 -12.69 15.65 19.69
CA GLU A 34 -13.59 16.78 20.02
C GLU A 34 -15.07 16.38 20.27
N GLY A 35 -15.31 15.49 21.24
CA GLY A 35 -16.66 15.04 21.60
C GLY A 35 -17.26 13.94 20.71
N LEU A 36 -16.50 13.42 19.75
CA LEU A 36 -16.87 12.35 18.83
C LEU A 36 -16.06 11.08 19.08
N ILE A 37 -16.71 9.93 18.92
CA ILE A 37 -16.09 8.62 18.85
C ILE A 37 -16.14 8.16 17.40
N VAL A 38 -14.98 7.96 16.78
CA VAL A 38 -14.83 7.58 15.37
C VAL A 38 -14.47 6.11 15.28
N PHE A 39 -15.35 5.31 14.66
CA PHE A 39 -15.12 3.89 14.40
C PHE A 39 -14.69 3.70 12.95
N THR A 40 -13.47 3.21 12.74
CA THR A 40 -12.94 2.90 11.40
C THR A 40 -13.02 1.40 11.15
N ILE A 41 -13.77 1.03 10.12
CA ILE A 41 -13.99 -0.36 9.71
C ILE A 41 -13.14 -0.63 8.45
N PRO A 42 -12.22 -1.61 8.48
CA PRO A 42 -11.40 -1.91 7.31
C PRO A 42 -12.20 -2.66 6.22
N PRO A 43 -11.79 -2.58 4.94
CA PRO A 43 -12.31 -3.44 3.88
C PRO A 43 -12.13 -4.93 4.23
N PRO A 44 -13.01 -5.85 3.76
CA PRO A 44 -14.10 -5.64 2.80
C PRO A 44 -15.45 -5.28 3.43
N TYR A 45 -15.48 -4.86 4.69
CA TYR A 45 -16.73 -4.62 5.43
C TYR A 45 -17.29 -3.23 5.09
N HIS A 46 -17.84 -3.07 3.88
CA HIS A 46 -18.22 -1.77 3.32
C HIS A 46 -19.52 -1.18 3.91
N THR A 47 -20.31 -1.99 4.61
CA THR A 47 -21.56 -1.56 5.25
C THR A 47 -21.81 -2.44 6.49
N PRO A 48 -21.49 -1.99 7.71
CA PRO A 48 -22.05 -2.65 8.87
C PRO A 48 -23.56 -2.39 8.84
N ASN A 49 -24.36 -3.37 8.40
CA ASN A 49 -25.81 -3.34 8.61
C ASN A 49 -26.17 -3.60 10.09
N ILE A 50 -25.19 -3.41 10.98
CA ILE A 50 -25.17 -3.83 12.36
C ILE A 50 -24.70 -2.60 13.14
N ARG A 51 -25.57 -2.05 13.99
CA ARG A 51 -25.12 -1.14 15.05
C ARG A 51 -24.14 -1.93 15.91
N PRO A 52 -22.88 -1.47 16.13
CA PRO A 52 -22.01 -2.14 17.07
C PRO A 52 -22.74 -2.25 18.41
N MET A 53 -22.85 -3.46 18.98
CA MET A 53 -23.58 -3.69 20.24
C MET A 53 -23.10 -2.81 21.40
N ALA A 54 -21.91 -2.22 21.29
CA ALA A 54 -21.24 -1.48 22.35
C ALA A 54 -21.44 0.05 22.32
N VAL A 55 -22.29 0.61 21.44
CA VAL A 55 -22.54 2.07 21.44
C VAL A 55 -23.66 2.39 22.44
N PRO A 56 -23.39 3.14 23.53
CA PRO A 56 -24.42 3.51 24.50
C PRO A 56 -25.52 4.35 23.85
N GLY A 57 -26.77 4.16 24.26
CA GLY A 57 -27.95 4.79 23.63
C GLY A 57 -28.01 6.32 23.66
N PHE A 58 -27.15 6.98 24.46
CA PHE A 58 -27.02 8.44 24.48
C PHE A 58 -26.03 8.99 23.44
N VAL A 59 -25.29 8.12 22.73
CA VAL A 59 -24.38 8.51 21.66
C VAL A 59 -25.17 8.56 20.34
N THR A 60 -25.41 9.76 19.83
CA THR A 60 -26.05 9.95 18.53
C THR A 60 -25.04 9.68 17.42
N SER A 61 -25.32 8.71 16.55
CA SER A 61 -24.53 8.48 15.33
C SER A 61 -24.70 9.68 14.39
N MET A 62 -23.65 10.49 14.22
CA MET A 62 -23.73 11.71 13.39
C MET A 62 -23.65 11.41 11.89
N ARG A 63 -22.73 10.54 11.43
CA ARG A 63 -22.56 10.22 10.00
C ARG A 63 -21.70 8.96 9.80
N THR A 64 -22.09 8.09 8.88
CA THR A 64 -21.19 7.06 8.32
C THR A 64 -20.58 7.63 7.03
N MET A 65 -19.25 7.67 6.94
CA MET A 65 -18.55 8.09 5.72
C MET A 65 -17.72 6.91 5.21
N VAL A 66 -17.88 6.58 3.93
CA VAL A 66 -16.94 5.67 3.25
C VAL A 66 -15.64 6.45 3.10
N MET A 67 -14.59 6.02 3.81
CA MET A 67 -13.24 6.51 3.49
C MET A 67 -12.90 5.98 2.12
N GLN A 68 -13.06 6.82 1.10
CA GLN A 68 -12.49 6.53 -0.21
C GLN A 68 -10.98 6.46 -0.01
N GLN A 69 -10.41 5.27 -0.16
CA GLN A 69 -8.95 5.12 -0.13
C GLN A 69 -8.40 6.08 -1.16
N TYR A 70 -7.60 7.03 -0.69
CA TYR A 70 -6.94 7.99 -1.57
C TYR A 70 -6.10 7.20 -2.57
N SER A 71 -6.47 7.29 -3.84
CA SER A 71 -5.71 6.70 -4.94
C SER A 71 -5.10 7.87 -5.69
N PRO A 72 -3.79 8.14 -5.51
CA PRO A 72 -3.16 9.28 -6.16
C PRO A 72 -3.26 9.13 -7.68
N SER A 73 -3.47 10.26 -8.36
CA SER A 73 -3.48 10.26 -9.82
C SER A 73 -2.09 9.93 -10.37
N LYS A 74 -2.02 9.50 -11.64
CA LYS A 74 -0.74 9.25 -12.33
C LYS A 74 0.20 10.45 -12.22
N ASP A 75 -0.31 11.65 -12.50
CA ASP A 75 0.48 12.89 -12.51
C ASP A 75 0.97 13.27 -11.12
N GLU A 76 0.17 12.99 -10.09
CA GLU A 76 0.56 13.20 -8.71
C GLU A 76 1.66 12.23 -8.28
N MET A 77 1.54 10.95 -8.63
CA MET A 77 2.60 9.96 -8.38
C MET A 77 3.91 10.36 -9.06
N LEU A 78 3.84 10.83 -10.31
CA LEU A 78 5.02 11.32 -11.04
C LEU A 78 5.63 12.54 -10.35
N ARG A 79 4.83 13.52 -9.94
CA ARG A 79 5.34 14.71 -9.22
C ARG A 79 6.06 14.34 -7.92
N VAL A 80 5.49 13.42 -7.14
CA VAL A 80 6.13 12.95 -5.89
C VAL A 80 7.43 12.22 -6.18
N LEU A 81 7.49 11.41 -7.25
CA LEU A 81 8.69 10.70 -7.64
C LEU A 81 9.77 11.63 -8.21
N GLU A 82 9.39 12.68 -8.94
CA GLU A 82 10.31 13.73 -9.39
C GLU A 82 10.96 14.43 -8.20
N GLU A 83 10.17 14.77 -7.16
CA GLU A 83 10.69 15.39 -5.94
C GLU A 83 11.64 14.46 -5.16
N ARG A 84 11.28 13.17 -5.04
CA ARG A 84 12.12 12.17 -4.35
C ARG A 84 13.42 11.90 -5.11
N THR A 85 13.35 11.73 -6.42
CA THR A 85 14.52 11.44 -7.25
C THR A 85 15.44 12.66 -7.44
N ALA A 86 14.94 13.88 -7.21
CA ALA A 86 15.77 15.08 -7.18
C ALA A 86 16.68 15.17 -5.95
N ASN A 87 16.31 14.50 -4.84
CA ASN A 87 17.00 14.58 -3.56
C ASN A 87 17.74 13.28 -3.25
N LEU A 88 19.07 13.31 -3.38
CA LEU A 88 19.90 12.15 -3.07
C LEU A 88 19.90 11.86 -1.56
N PRO A 89 19.85 10.58 -1.15
CA PRO A 89 19.96 10.21 0.24
C PRO A 89 21.37 10.56 0.76
N VAL A 90 21.44 11.40 1.80
CA VAL A 90 22.69 11.81 2.45
C VAL A 90 23.26 10.65 3.26
N ALA A 91 24.53 10.30 3.02
CA ALA A 91 25.21 9.19 3.71
C ALA A 91 24.43 7.86 3.66
N ALA A 92 23.85 7.56 2.50
CA ALA A 92 22.99 6.39 2.30
C ALA A 92 23.73 5.07 2.56
N ASP A 93 23.10 4.18 3.32
CA ASP A 93 23.45 2.76 3.33
C ASP A 93 22.86 2.03 2.11
N ASN A 94 23.06 0.72 2.03
CA ASN A 94 22.56 -0.07 0.89
C ASN A 94 21.02 -0.14 0.85
N GLU A 95 20.33 -0.01 1.99
CA GLU A 95 18.87 0.01 2.01
C GLU A 95 18.34 1.32 1.43
N ALA A 96 18.89 2.45 1.87
CA ALA A 96 18.55 3.78 1.36
C ALA A 96 18.86 3.92 -0.14
N ARG A 97 20.02 3.44 -0.60
CA ARG A 97 20.38 3.41 -2.03
C ARG A 97 19.40 2.56 -2.84
N LEU A 98 19.01 1.39 -2.34
CA LEU A 98 18.06 0.52 -3.01
C LEU A 98 16.65 1.13 -3.03
N SER A 99 16.23 1.78 -1.95
CA SER A 99 14.95 2.52 -1.91
C SER A 99 14.93 3.62 -2.97
N PHE A 100 16.01 4.41 -3.07
CA PHE A 100 16.12 5.43 -4.10
C PHE A 100 16.08 4.84 -5.52
N ALA A 101 16.80 3.74 -5.77
CA ALA A 101 16.78 3.07 -7.06
C ALA A 101 15.39 2.52 -7.43
N LYS A 102 14.61 2.07 -6.44
CA LYS A 102 13.20 1.68 -6.65
C LYS A 102 12.33 2.87 -7.03
N ASP A 103 12.52 4.03 -6.40
CA ASP A 103 11.79 5.26 -6.77
C ASP A 103 12.11 5.67 -8.21
N VAL A 104 13.37 5.55 -8.63
CA VAL A 104 13.78 5.80 -10.03
C VAL A 104 13.11 4.80 -10.99
N ALA A 105 13.14 3.51 -10.69
CA ALA A 105 12.48 2.50 -11.53
C ALA A 105 10.97 2.71 -11.61
N LEU A 106 10.33 3.07 -10.50
CA LEU A 106 8.91 3.36 -10.45
C LEU A 106 8.56 4.60 -11.28
N TYR A 107 9.42 5.62 -11.25
CA TYR A 107 9.27 6.79 -12.11
C TYR A 107 9.24 6.38 -13.59
N VAL A 108 10.26 5.64 -14.07
CA VAL A 108 10.35 5.20 -15.47
C VAL A 108 9.12 4.37 -15.87
N TYR A 109 8.66 3.48 -14.98
CA TYR A 109 7.47 2.68 -15.23
C TYR A 109 6.20 3.54 -15.35
N ILE A 110 5.94 4.41 -14.37
CA ILE A 110 4.73 5.24 -14.35
C ILE A 110 4.77 6.26 -15.50
N SER A 111 5.95 6.77 -15.87
CA SER A 111 6.12 7.72 -16.97
C SER A 111 5.98 7.08 -18.36
N ASN A 112 5.61 5.79 -18.45
CA ASN A 112 5.55 5.01 -19.68
C ASN A 112 6.89 5.01 -20.43
N ASN A 113 7.99 4.82 -19.71
CA ASN A 113 9.37 4.85 -20.22
C ASN A 113 9.84 6.23 -20.70
N ASN A 114 9.08 7.31 -20.46
CA ASN A 114 9.54 8.66 -20.76
C ASN A 114 10.49 9.14 -19.67
N THR A 115 11.77 9.26 -20.00
CA THR A 115 12.84 9.61 -19.06
C THR A 115 13.25 11.09 -19.17
N SER A 116 12.56 11.89 -19.98
CA SER A 116 12.93 13.29 -20.27
C SER A 116 12.94 14.22 -19.07
N LYS A 117 12.12 13.95 -18.04
CA LYS A 117 12.12 14.73 -16.78
C LYS A 117 12.78 14.01 -15.61
N LEU A 118 13.41 12.85 -15.84
CA LEU A 118 14.18 12.18 -14.80
C LEU A 118 15.37 13.06 -14.41
N PRO A 119 15.54 13.45 -13.14
CA PRO A 119 16.62 14.34 -12.74
C PRO A 119 18.00 13.76 -13.07
N GLU A 120 18.89 14.60 -13.62
CA GLU A 120 20.26 14.20 -13.96
C GLU A 120 21.04 13.69 -12.75
N LYS A 121 20.77 14.25 -11.56
CA LYS A 121 21.36 13.76 -10.29
C LYS A 121 21.01 12.30 -10.00
N ALA A 122 19.79 11.87 -10.34
CA ALA A 122 19.38 10.48 -10.14
C ALA A 122 20.16 9.55 -11.08
N ARG A 123 20.36 9.96 -12.34
CA ARG A 123 21.16 9.22 -13.33
C ARG A 123 22.60 9.05 -12.85
N GLN A 124 23.22 10.15 -12.44
CA GLN A 124 24.58 10.16 -11.92
C GLN A 124 24.75 9.29 -10.67
N ALA A 125 23.74 9.27 -9.78
CA ALA A 125 23.78 8.43 -8.59
C ALA A 125 23.74 6.94 -8.93
N ILE A 126 22.86 6.52 -9.85
CA ILE A 126 22.80 5.12 -10.32
C ILE A 126 24.14 4.70 -10.97
N GLU A 127 24.72 5.56 -11.81
CA GLU A 127 26.03 5.33 -12.44
C GLU A 127 27.20 5.30 -11.45
N THR A 128 27.14 6.13 -10.40
CA THR A 128 28.17 6.12 -9.37
C THR A 128 28.07 4.84 -8.55
N TRP A 129 26.86 4.46 -8.15
CA TRP A 129 26.62 3.32 -7.27
C TRP A 129 26.82 1.97 -7.95
N ILE A 130 26.69 1.84 -9.26
CA ILE A 130 27.01 0.56 -9.91
C ILE A 130 28.51 0.23 -9.81
N ASN A 131 29.36 1.27 -9.81
CA ASN A 131 30.82 1.16 -9.80
C ASN A 131 31.42 1.23 -8.38
N ALA A 132 30.64 1.70 -7.40
CA ALA A 132 31.09 1.84 -6.03
C ALA A 132 31.37 0.46 -5.37
N PRO A 133 32.42 0.33 -4.54
CA PRO A 133 32.72 -0.92 -3.83
C PRO A 133 31.70 -1.22 -2.73
N GLU A 134 31.18 -0.21 -2.03
CA GLU A 134 30.26 -0.37 -0.90
C GLU A 134 28.85 -0.89 -1.29
N THR A 135 28.51 -0.79 -2.57
CA THR A 135 27.22 -1.21 -3.13
C THR A 135 27.25 -2.62 -3.70
N TYR A 136 28.34 -3.38 -3.50
CA TYR A 136 28.49 -4.74 -4.05
C TYR A 136 27.26 -5.63 -3.82
N ALA A 137 26.66 -5.57 -2.62
CA ALA A 137 25.48 -6.35 -2.25
C ALA A 137 24.21 -6.00 -3.04
N ILE A 138 24.12 -4.78 -3.59
CA ILE A 138 22.94 -4.28 -4.33
C ILE A 138 23.26 -3.98 -5.81
N ARG A 139 24.48 -4.29 -6.26
CA ARG A 139 24.97 -3.92 -7.60
C ARG A 139 24.08 -4.42 -8.72
N THR A 140 23.57 -5.66 -8.61
CA THR A 140 22.67 -6.24 -9.60
C THR A 140 21.37 -5.43 -9.72
N GLN A 141 20.79 -5.02 -8.60
CA GLN A 141 19.56 -4.24 -8.57
C GLN A 141 19.80 -2.84 -9.15
N ILE A 142 20.90 -2.19 -8.79
CA ILE A 142 21.29 -0.89 -9.37
C ILE A 142 21.52 -1.02 -10.89
N GLY A 143 22.17 -2.11 -11.34
CA GLY A 143 22.38 -2.42 -12.75
C GLY A 143 21.08 -2.57 -13.54
N LEU A 144 20.09 -3.28 -13.01
CA LEU A 144 18.77 -3.38 -13.64
C LEU A 144 18.08 -2.02 -13.79
N VAL A 145 18.21 -1.14 -12.78
CA VAL A 145 17.65 0.22 -12.87
C VAL A 145 18.37 1.04 -13.92
N LYS A 146 19.70 0.93 -14.01
CA LYS A 146 20.49 1.55 -15.10
C LYS A 146 20.01 1.11 -16.48
N ASP A 147 19.87 -0.20 -16.69
CA ASP A 147 19.40 -0.76 -17.96
C ASP A 147 17.99 -0.27 -18.30
N TYR A 148 17.15 -0.11 -17.27
CA TYR A 148 15.78 0.36 -17.45
C TYR A 148 15.72 1.84 -17.86
N ILE A 149 16.57 2.69 -17.27
CA ILE A 149 16.73 4.09 -17.69
C ILE A 149 17.21 4.14 -19.14
N MET A 150 18.23 3.36 -19.49
CA MET A 150 18.79 3.31 -20.85
C MET A 150 17.73 2.87 -21.88
N PHE A 151 16.90 1.89 -21.53
CA PHE A 151 15.79 1.48 -22.38
C PHE A 151 14.75 2.59 -22.56
N GLY A 152 14.43 3.33 -21.48
CA GLY A 152 13.55 4.50 -21.56
C GLY A 152 14.11 5.63 -22.41
N ASP A 153 15.41 5.90 -22.33
CA ASP A 153 16.09 6.90 -23.17
C ASP A 153 15.97 6.54 -24.66
N LEU A 154 16.23 5.27 -25.02
CA LEU A 154 16.09 4.78 -26.40
C LEU A 154 14.67 4.93 -26.97
N LEU A 155 13.64 4.83 -26.12
CA LEU A 155 12.25 5.00 -26.50
C LEU A 155 11.84 6.47 -26.57
N THR A 156 12.40 7.30 -25.68
CA THR A 156 12.16 8.74 -25.65
C THR A 156 12.75 9.41 -26.89
N ASP A 157 13.99 9.05 -27.27
CA ASP A 157 14.68 9.60 -28.46
C ASP A 157 13.99 9.20 -29.79
N LYS A 158 13.23 8.10 -29.81
CA LYS A 158 12.44 7.67 -30.98
C LYS A 158 11.06 8.34 -31.04
N GLY A 159 10.65 9.03 -29.98
CA GLY A 159 9.32 9.62 -29.83
C GLY A 159 9.17 11.04 -30.39
N ASP A 160 10.26 11.68 -30.83
CA ASP A 160 10.24 12.99 -31.50
C ASP A 160 10.33 12.83 -33.04
N PRO A 161 9.20 12.69 -33.76
CA PRO A 161 9.19 12.99 -35.17
C PRO A 161 9.37 14.51 -35.33
N LYS A 162 10.49 14.92 -35.93
CA LYS A 162 10.58 16.25 -36.56
C LYS A 162 9.57 16.39 -37.69
#